data_AF-A0A944WIW4-F1
#
_entry.id   AF-A0A944WIW4-F1
#
_cell.length_a   1.000
_cell.length_b   1.000
_cell.length_c   1.000
_cell.angle_alpha   90.00
_cell.angle_beta   90.00
_cell.angle_gamma   90.00
#
_symmetry.space_group_name_H-M   'P 1'
#
loop_
_entity.id
_entity.type
_entity.pdbx_description
1 polymer ?
#
loop_
_entity_poly.entity_id
_entity_poly.type
_entity_poly.pdbx_seq_one_letter_code
_entity_poly.pdbx_strand_id
1 'polypeptide(L)'
;MFLKSLIQTFTGQAKLNRLAENLAHACSSVVWQKVESRIDTMTHSQARGYVRVKAGRTVRLILSDTLRRNLIPARHQTKVLELTMDAIVDQALLKYRGQQPKTLGLQRAA
;
A
#
# COMPACT_ATOMS: atom_id res chain seq x y z
N MET A 1 -15.89 25.12 -21.43
CA MET A 1 -15.90 24.75 -19.99
C MET A 1 -15.13 23.47 -19.65
N PHE A 2 -14.24 22.94 -20.51
CA PHE A 2 -13.58 21.64 -20.27
C PHE A 2 -12.27 21.69 -19.46
N LEU A 3 -11.50 22.78 -19.51
CA LEU A 3 -10.21 22.87 -18.81
C LEU A 3 -10.32 22.86 -17.27
N LYS A 4 -11.35 23.49 -16.70
CA LYS A 4 -11.55 23.52 -15.24
C LYS A 4 -11.85 22.13 -14.66
N SER A 5 -12.57 21.29 -15.41
CA SER A 5 -12.89 19.91 -15.03
C SER A 5 -11.63 19.02 -15.00
N LEU A 6 -10.77 19.14 -16.00
CA LEU A 6 -9.50 18.41 -16.05
C LEU A 6 -8.58 18.74 -14.87
N ILE A 7 -8.42 20.04 -14.56
CA ILE A 7 -7.59 20.48 -13.43
C ILE A 7 -8.17 20.02 -12.09
N GLN A 8 -9.49 20.07 -11.91
CA GLN A 8 -10.18 19.58 -10.71
C GLN A 8 -10.09 18.06 -10.55
N THR A 9 -10.16 17.32 -11.66
CA THR A 9 -10.02 15.86 -11.66
C THR A 9 -8.59 15.44 -11.32
N PHE A 10 -7.60 16.15 -11.87
CA PHE A 10 -6.18 15.89 -11.60
C PHE A 10 -5.79 16.25 -10.17
N THR A 11 -6.25 17.39 -9.65
CA THR A 11 -6.04 17.78 -8.24
C THR A 11 -6.82 16.88 -7.27
N GLY A 12 -8.02 16.44 -7.64
CA GLY A 12 -8.80 15.46 -6.88
C GLY A 12 -8.08 14.12 -6.80
N GLN A 13 -7.64 13.57 -7.92
CA GLN A 13 -6.91 12.30 -7.97
C GLN A 13 -5.57 12.36 -7.23
N ALA A 14 -4.80 13.44 -7.40
CA ALA A 14 -3.55 13.64 -6.67
C ALA A 14 -3.78 13.71 -5.15
N LYS A 15 -4.89 14.33 -4.71
CA LYS A 15 -5.27 14.37 -3.29
C LYS A 15 -5.64 12.99 -2.77
N LEU A 16 -6.37 12.19 -3.55
CA LEU A 16 -6.71 10.81 -3.17
C LEU A 16 -5.46 9.91 -3.10
N ASN A 17 -4.54 10.05 -4.05
CA ASN A 17 -3.26 9.32 -4.04
C ASN A 17 -2.43 9.69 -2.80
N ARG A 18 -2.25 10.99 -2.51
CA ARG A 18 -1.55 11.44 -1.29
C ARG A 18 -2.20 10.93 -0.01
N LEU A 19 -3.53 10.93 0.05
CA LEU A 19 -4.26 10.40 1.19
C LEU A 19 -3.97 8.90 1.38
N ALA A 20 -4.00 8.14 0.27
CA ALA A 20 -3.70 6.72 0.28
C ALA A 20 -2.25 6.43 0.70
N GLU A 21 -1.28 7.23 0.25
CA GLU A 21 0.12 7.13 0.67
C GLU A 21 0.30 7.41 2.17
N ASN A 22 -0.33 8.48 2.68
CA ASN A 22 -0.29 8.81 4.11
C ASN A 22 -0.91 7.69 4.96
N LEU A 23 -2.03 7.13 4.52
CA LEU A 23 -2.67 5.99 5.14
C LEU A 23 -1.80 4.74 5.10
N ALA A 24 -1.14 4.49 3.97
CA ALA A 24 -0.22 3.38 3.82
C ALA A 24 0.95 3.50 4.80
N HIS A 25 1.55 4.69 4.90
CA HIS A 25 2.59 4.97 5.88
C HIS A 25 2.11 4.75 7.31
N ALA A 26 0.92 5.23 7.68
CA ALA A 26 0.35 5.01 9.02
C ALA A 26 0.11 3.52 9.33
N CYS A 27 -0.26 2.73 8.33
CA CYS A 27 -0.49 1.29 8.48
C CYS A 27 0.80 0.45 8.41
N SER A 28 1.84 0.97 7.75
CA SER A 28 3.02 0.20 7.31
C SER A 28 3.70 -0.57 8.44
N SER A 29 3.94 0.08 9.59
CA SER A 29 4.59 -0.54 10.74
C SER A 29 3.77 -1.71 11.31
N VAL A 30 2.47 -1.48 11.52
CA VAL A 30 1.55 -2.50 12.06
C VAL A 30 1.39 -3.67 11.09
N VAL A 31 1.34 -3.40 9.79
CA VAL A 31 1.28 -4.46 8.77
C VAL A 31 2.59 -5.23 8.72
N TRP A 32 3.73 -4.54 8.76
CA TRP A 32 5.06 -5.14 8.75
C TRP A 32 5.25 -6.13 9.90
N GLN A 33 4.92 -5.72 11.13
CA GLN A 33 4.97 -6.59 12.32
C GLN A 33 4.16 -7.89 12.16
N LYS A 34 3.09 -7.87 11.36
CA LYS A 34 2.25 -9.05 11.12
C LYS A 34 2.79 -10.00 10.06
N VAL A 35 3.67 -9.51 9.18
CA VAL A 35 4.12 -10.26 7.99
C VAL A 35 5.59 -10.64 8.03
N GLU A 36 6.43 -9.88 8.74
CA GLU A 36 7.88 -10.05 8.81
C GLU A 36 8.29 -11.49 9.14
N SER A 37 7.61 -12.15 10.09
CA SER A 37 7.96 -13.51 10.52
C SER A 37 7.76 -14.61 9.49
N ARG A 38 7.04 -14.34 8.38
CA ARG A 38 6.66 -15.37 7.40
C ARG A 38 6.93 -14.98 5.95
N ILE A 39 7.23 -13.72 5.68
CA ILE A 39 7.40 -13.22 4.31
C ILE A 39 8.67 -13.76 3.65
N ASP A 40 9.69 -14.09 4.44
CA ASP A 40 11.00 -14.54 3.95
C ASP A 40 10.98 -15.91 3.27
N THR A 41 10.04 -16.78 3.64
CA THR A 41 9.92 -18.12 3.06
C THR A 41 8.98 -18.15 1.84
N MET A 42 8.54 -16.99 1.34
CA MET A 42 7.53 -16.88 0.29
C MET A 42 8.13 -16.38 -1.03
N THR A 43 7.60 -16.89 -2.14
CA THR A 43 7.82 -16.27 -3.45
C THR A 43 7.20 -14.87 -3.49
N HIS A 44 7.63 -14.02 -4.42
CA HIS A 44 7.12 -12.66 -4.54
C HIS A 44 5.58 -12.59 -4.68
N SER A 45 4.97 -13.51 -5.45
CA SER A 45 3.52 -13.60 -5.62
C SER A 45 2.80 -14.00 -4.33
N GLN A 46 3.36 -14.98 -3.61
CA GLN A 46 2.80 -15.42 -2.33
C GLN A 46 2.92 -14.33 -1.26
N ALA A 47 4.07 -13.66 -1.16
CA ALA A 47 4.29 -12.53 -0.27
C ALA A 47 3.29 -11.41 -0.53
N ARG A 48 3.05 -11.07 -1.81
CA ARG A 48 2.05 -10.07 -2.21
C ARG A 48 0.64 -10.43 -1.72
N GLY A 49 0.19 -11.66 -1.98
CA GLY A 49 -1.12 -12.13 -1.52
C GLY A 49 -1.23 -12.16 0.00
N TYR A 50 -0.18 -12.63 0.67
CA TYR A 50 -0.12 -12.72 2.13
C TYR A 50 -0.20 -11.35 2.81
N VAL A 51 0.59 -10.37 2.35
CA VAL A 51 0.55 -8.99 2.84
C VAL A 51 -0.83 -8.41 2.64
N ARG A 52 -1.43 -8.57 1.45
CA ARG A 52 -2.77 -8.04 1.15
C ARG A 52 -3.82 -8.59 2.13
N VAL A 53 -3.78 -9.89 2.43
CA VAL A 53 -4.70 -10.51 3.39
C VAL A 53 -4.48 -9.97 4.81
N LYS A 54 -3.23 -9.87 5.25
CA LYS A 54 -2.90 -9.42 6.63
C LYS A 54 -3.14 -7.92 6.84
N ALA A 55 -2.95 -7.11 5.80
CA ALA A 55 -3.20 -5.68 5.83
C ALA A 55 -4.70 -5.34 5.83
N GLY A 56 -5.54 -6.14 5.17
CA GLY A 56 -6.94 -5.80 4.89
C GLY A 56 -7.75 -5.32 6.11
N ARG A 57 -7.64 -6.00 7.27
CA ARG A 57 -8.37 -5.58 8.48
C ARG A 57 -7.82 -4.28 9.08
N THR A 58 -6.49 -4.16 9.19
CA THR A 58 -5.82 -2.97 9.73
C THR A 58 -6.16 -1.73 8.88
N VAL A 59 -6.06 -1.89 7.56
CA VAL A 59 -6.33 -0.81 6.60
C VAL A 59 -7.77 -0.36 6.68
N ARG A 60 -8.74 -1.29 6.68
CA ARG A 60 -10.16 -0.92 6.79
C ARG A 60 -10.45 -0.12 8.06
N LEU A 61 -9.90 -0.52 9.21
CA LEU A 61 -10.11 0.18 10.47
C LEU A 61 -9.56 1.63 10.42
N ILE A 62 -8.32 1.80 9.99
CA ILE A 62 -7.67 3.12 9.94
C ILE A 62 -8.28 4.00 8.83
N LEU A 63 -8.60 3.39 7.70
CA LEU A 63 -9.27 4.05 6.59
C LEU A 63 -10.65 4.56 7.00
N SER A 64 -11.48 3.73 7.66
CA SER A 64 -12.83 4.15 8.08
C SER A 64 -12.80 5.36 9.02
N ASP A 65 -11.85 5.41 9.96
CA ASP A 65 -11.67 6.57 10.85
C ASP A 65 -11.22 7.81 10.05
N THR A 66 -10.24 7.64 9.16
CA THR A 66 -9.66 8.74 8.38
C THR A 66 -10.64 9.32 7.35
N LEU A 67 -11.41 8.46 6.67
CA LEU A 67 -12.42 8.88 5.70
C LEU A 67 -13.53 9.70 6.37
N ARG A 68 -13.92 9.31 7.59
CA ARG A 68 -14.91 10.04 8.40
C ARG A 68 -14.40 11.43 8.78
N ARG A 69 -13.14 11.53 9.26
CA ARG A 69 -12.52 12.81 9.63
C ARG A 69 -12.32 13.77 8.46
N ASN A 70 -12.01 13.24 7.28
CA ASN A 70 -11.70 14.04 6.08
C ASN A 70 -12.92 14.30 5.17
N LEU A 71 -14.14 13.91 5.59
CA LEU A 71 -15.38 14.08 4.83
C LEU A 71 -15.28 13.57 3.38
N ILE A 72 -14.57 12.45 3.18
CA ILE A 72 -14.36 11.89 1.84
C ILE A 72 -15.67 11.25 1.35
N PRO A 73 -16.19 11.67 0.17
CA PRO A 73 -17.43 11.12 -0.38
C PRO A 73 -17.34 9.61 -0.61
N ALA A 74 -18.44 8.89 -0.34
CA ALA A 74 -18.54 7.42 -0.48
C ALA A 74 -17.99 6.89 -1.82
N ARG A 75 -18.28 7.60 -2.93
CA ARG A 75 -17.79 7.26 -4.28
C ARG A 75 -16.27 7.17 -4.42
N HIS A 76 -15.51 7.87 -3.57
CA HIS A 76 -14.05 7.86 -3.58
C HIS A 76 -13.45 6.92 -2.52
N GLN A 77 -14.25 6.43 -1.56
CA GLN A 77 -13.75 5.62 -0.46
C GLN A 77 -13.19 4.28 -0.93
N THR A 78 -13.90 3.59 -1.84
CA THR A 78 -13.41 2.35 -2.45
C THR A 78 -12.09 2.57 -3.17
N LYS A 79 -11.97 3.70 -3.90
CA LYS A 79 -10.74 4.00 -4.63
C LYS A 79 -9.56 4.27 -3.69
N VAL A 80 -9.79 5.03 -2.61
CA VAL A 80 -8.76 5.27 -1.59
C VAL A 80 -8.35 3.96 -0.91
N LEU A 81 -9.31 3.06 -0.63
CA LEU A 81 -9.02 1.74 -0.08
C LEU A 81 -8.09 0.94 -1.00
N GLU A 82 -8.42 0.85 -2.28
CA GLU A 82 -7.60 0.14 -3.27
C GLU A 82 -6.18 0.71 -3.34
N LEU A 83 -6.06 2.03 -3.50
CA LEU A 83 -4.77 2.72 -3.56
C LEU A 83 -3.95 2.51 -2.29
N THR A 84 -4.59 2.55 -1.13
CA THR A 84 -3.92 2.34 0.17
C THR A 84 -3.42 0.91 0.29
N MET A 85 -4.24 -0.07 -0.11
CA MET A 85 -3.87 -1.48 -0.09
C MET A 85 -2.70 -1.78 -1.02
N ASP A 86 -2.70 -1.20 -2.22
CA ASP A 86 -1.63 -1.38 -3.19
C ASP A 86 -0.33 -0.73 -2.69
N ALA A 87 -0.39 0.50 -2.17
CA ALA A 87 0.76 1.18 -1.59
C ALA A 87 1.37 0.42 -0.40
N ILE A 88 0.55 -0.16 0.49
CA ILE A 88 1.05 -0.96 1.62
C ILE A 88 1.75 -2.24 1.16
N VAL A 89 1.17 -2.90 0.17
CA VAL A 89 1.76 -4.10 -0.43
C VAL A 89 3.12 -3.77 -1.03
N ASP A 90 3.20 -2.69 -1.80
CA ASP A 90 4.45 -2.25 -2.43
C ASP A 90 5.50 -1.84 -1.39
N GLN A 91 5.11 -1.10 -0.34
CA GLN A 91 6.00 -0.74 0.76
C GLN A 91 6.54 -1.95 1.52
N ALA A 92 5.69 -2.94 1.83
CA ALA A 92 6.11 -4.16 2.51
C ALA A 92 7.06 -5.00 1.63
N LEU A 93 6.76 -5.12 0.34
CA LEU A 93 7.61 -5.86 -0.60
C LEU A 93 8.94 -5.15 -0.86
N LEU A 94 8.95 -3.81 -0.90
CA LEU A 94 10.17 -3.02 -1.00
C LEU A 94 11.05 -3.21 0.23
N LYS A 95 10.46 -3.16 1.43
CA LYS A 95 11.17 -3.42 2.69
C LYS A 95 11.76 -4.82 2.73
N TYR A 96 10.99 -5.83 2.30
CA TYR A 96 11.47 -7.20 2.14
C TYR A 96 12.65 -7.31 1.14
N ARG A 97 12.54 -6.71 -0.05
CA ARG A 97 13.66 -6.68 -1.03
C ARG A 97 14.89 -5.96 -0.49
N GLY A 98 14.70 -4.90 0.29
CA GLY A 98 15.79 -4.16 0.94
C GLY A 98 16.48 -4.93 2.06
N GLN A 99 15.78 -5.89 2.68
CA GLN A 99 16.32 -6.80 3.70
C GLN A 99 16.95 -8.06 3.11
N GLN A 100 16.59 -8.45 1.88
CA GLN A 100 17.30 -9.54 1.21
C GLN A 100 18.75 -9.12 0.95
N PRO A 101 19.76 -9.82 1.51
CA PRO A 101 21.13 -9.60 1.09
C PRO A 101 21.22 -9.84 -0.42
N LYS A 102 21.92 -8.96 -1.14
CA LYS A 102 22.33 -9.13 -2.56
C LYS A 102 23.12 -10.43 -2.71
N THR A 103 22.44 -11.57 -2.71
CA THR A 103 23.03 -12.91 -2.83
C THR A 103 22.72 -13.47 -4.22
N LEU A 104 22.76 -12.61 -5.22
CA LEU A 104 22.59 -12.94 -6.64
C LEU A 104 23.73 -12.32 -7.45
N GLY A 105 24.96 -12.71 -7.08
CA GLY A 105 26.17 -12.32 -7.82
C GLY A 105 27.27 -13.39 -7.89
N LEU A 106 27.10 -14.58 -7.30
CA LEU A 106 28.19 -15.56 -7.19
C LEU A 106 27.73 -17.04 -7.37
N GLN A 107 26.85 -17.32 -8.33
CA GLN A 107 26.64 -18.71 -8.79
C GLN A 107 26.49 -18.79 -10.30
N ARG A 108 27.52 -18.38 -11.05
CA ARG A 108 27.78 -18.82 -12.44
C ARG A 108 29.29 -18.70 -12.73
N ALA A 109 30.09 -19.55 -12.11
CA ALA A 109 31.46 -19.87 -12.54
C ALA A 109 31.95 -21.09 -11.75
N ALA A 110 31.52 -22.28 -12.18
CA ALA A 110 32.16 -23.55 -11.89
C ALA A 110 31.76 -24.54 -13.00
#